data_AF-A0A143PIP2-F1
#
_entry.id   AF-A0A143PIP2-F1
#
_cell.length_a   1.000
_cell.length_b   1.000
_cell.length_c   1.000
_cell.angle_alpha   90.00
_cell.angle_beta   90.00
_cell.angle_gamma   90.00
#
_symmetry.space_group_name_H-M   'P 1'
#
loop_
_entity.id
_entity.type
_entity.pdbx_description
1 polymer ?
#
loop_
_entity_poly.entity_id
_entity_poly.type
_entity_poly.pdbx_seq_one_letter_code
_entity_poly.pdbx_strand_id
1 'polypeptide(L)'
;MGKPTDLVQGTLDFLILKAVELEPKHGWGVARRIQQVSGDVLKVPQGSLYPALYRLEKQGWLVAQVGPTETGRQVKFYSLTSAGRAHLRSEIDAWERLSGAINLAIRAI
;
A
#
# COMPACT_ATOMS: atom_id res chain seq x y z
N MET A 1 7.76 -8.35 22.41
CA MET A 1 6.90 -7.91 21.28
C MET A 1 7.56 -6.67 20.69
N GLY A 2 8.20 -6.76 19.52
CA GLY A 2 8.81 -5.58 18.90
C GLY A 2 7.73 -4.56 18.59
N LYS A 3 7.99 -3.27 18.88
CA LYS A 3 7.08 -2.18 18.48
C LYS A 3 6.83 -2.31 16.97
N PRO A 4 5.57 -2.20 16.50
CA PRO A 4 5.32 -2.06 15.07
C PRO A 4 6.24 -0.96 14.56
N THR A 5 6.96 -1.23 13.46
CA THR A 5 7.68 -0.17 12.77
C THR A 5 6.61 0.82 12.32
N ASP A 6 6.50 1.95 13.03
CA ASP A 6 5.53 2.98 12.68
C ASP A 6 5.82 3.36 11.24
N LEU A 7 4.86 3.09 10.36
CA LEU A 7 4.98 3.44 8.95
C LEU A 7 5.20 4.95 8.88
N VAL A 8 6.22 5.36 8.15
CA VAL A 8 6.44 6.77 7.85
C VAL A 8 5.15 7.33 7.26
N GLN A 9 4.68 8.46 7.77
CA GLN A 9 3.44 9.07 7.33
C GLN A 9 3.42 9.19 5.78
N GLY A 10 2.40 8.64 5.14
CA GLY A 10 2.28 8.59 3.66
C GLY A 10 2.80 7.31 3.00
N THR A 11 3.72 6.55 3.62
CA THR A 11 4.22 5.29 3.01
C THR A 11 3.16 4.20 2.94
N LEU A 12 2.18 4.19 3.85
CA LEU A 12 1.08 3.23 3.80
C LEU A 12 0.26 3.36 2.50
N ASP A 13 -0.02 4.58 2.08
CA ASP A 13 -0.85 4.86 0.90
C ASP A 13 -0.14 4.36 -0.36
N PHE A 14 1.15 4.66 -0.46
CA PHE A 14 2.05 4.12 -1.48
C PHE A 14 2.07 2.58 -1.51
N LEU A 15 2.24 1.94 -0.35
CA LEU A 15 2.28 0.47 -0.23
C LEU A 15 0.95 -0.18 -0.63
N ILE A 16 -0.19 0.43 -0.30
CA ILE A 16 -1.52 -0.03 -0.71
C ILE A 16 -1.65 0.03 -2.23
N LEU A 17 -1.31 1.17 -2.86
CA LEU A 17 -1.36 1.32 -4.31
C LEU A 17 -0.48 0.28 -5.01
N LYS A 18 0.74 0.07 -4.49
CA LYS A 18 1.67 -0.94 -5.04
C LYS A 18 1.15 -2.36 -4.88
N ALA A 19 0.48 -2.68 -3.76
CA ALA A 19 -0.05 -4.02 -3.49
C ALA A 19 -1.16 -4.46 -4.46
N VAL A 20 -1.86 -3.51 -5.08
CA VAL A 20 -2.96 -3.76 -6.04
C VAL A 20 -2.59 -3.42 -7.49
N GLU A 21 -1.30 -3.19 -7.77
CA GLU A 21 -0.85 -2.76 -9.09
C GLU A 21 -1.05 -3.84 -10.18
N LEU A 22 -0.75 -5.09 -9.83
CA LEU A 22 -0.80 -6.22 -10.76
C LEU A 22 -2.19 -6.84 -10.86
N GLU A 23 -2.91 -6.92 -9.75
CA GLU A 23 -4.22 -7.56 -9.69
C GLU A 23 -5.10 -6.94 -8.60
N PRO A 24 -6.44 -6.99 -8.75
CA PRO A 24 -7.36 -6.54 -7.72
C PRO A 24 -7.17 -7.31 -6.41
N LYS A 25 -7.21 -6.62 -5.26
CA LYS A 25 -7.19 -7.28 -3.95
C LYS A 25 -8.25 -6.74 -3.01
N HIS A 26 -8.83 -7.62 -2.21
CA HIS A 26 -9.62 -7.20 -1.07
C HIS A 26 -8.73 -6.69 0.07
N GLY A 27 -9.31 -5.92 0.99
CA GLY A 27 -8.54 -5.20 2.03
C GLY A 27 -7.55 -6.09 2.81
N TRP A 28 -7.99 -7.25 3.30
CA TRP A 28 -7.08 -8.19 3.97
C TRP A 28 -5.95 -8.70 3.05
N GLY A 29 -6.25 -8.95 1.77
CA GLY A 29 -5.24 -9.33 0.78
C GLY A 29 -4.16 -8.27 0.59
N VAL A 30 -4.51 -6.99 0.70
CA VAL A 30 -3.54 -5.88 0.66
C VAL A 30 -2.56 -5.95 1.83
N ALA A 31 -3.07 -6.02 3.07
CA ALA A 31 -2.22 -6.12 4.25
C ALA A 31 -1.32 -7.36 4.23
N ARG A 32 -1.88 -8.51 3.83
CA ARG A 32 -1.12 -9.76 3.68
C ARG A 32 -0.02 -9.62 2.64
N ARG A 33 -0.31 -8.98 1.50
CA ARG A 33 0.70 -8.77 0.45
C ARG A 33 1.85 -7.90 0.95
N ILE A 34 1.56 -6.79 1.63
CA ILE A 34 2.57 -5.88 2.21
C ILE A 34 3.46 -6.63 3.21
N GLN A 35 2.85 -7.43 4.08
CA GLN A 35 3.57 -8.25 5.05
C GLN A 35 4.50 -9.27 4.36
N GLN A 36 3.99 -9.97 3.35
CA GLN A 36 4.77 -10.98 2.61
C GLN A 36 5.98 -10.39 1.90
N VAL A 37 5.79 -9.30 1.14
CA VAL A 37 6.89 -8.70 0.35
C VAL A 37 7.93 -7.99 1.21
N SER A 38 7.57 -7.61 2.44
CA SER A 38 8.49 -6.99 3.39
C SER A 38 9.22 -8.00 4.27
N GLY A 39 9.06 -9.31 4.06
CA GLY A 39 9.69 -10.34 4.90
C GLY A 39 9.19 -10.29 6.35
N ASP A 40 7.88 -10.11 6.55
CA ASP A 40 7.20 -9.98 7.85
C ASP A 40 7.57 -8.76 8.70
N VAL A 41 8.36 -7.83 8.15
CA VAL A 41 8.76 -6.58 8.83
C VAL A 41 7.58 -5.61 8.94
N LEU A 42 6.84 -5.40 7.84
CA LEU A 42 5.73 -4.44 7.82
C LEU A 42 4.41 -5.13 8.10
N LYS A 43 3.83 -4.83 9.28
CA LYS A 43 2.51 -5.33 9.68
C LYS A 43 1.53 -4.17 9.70
N VAL A 44 0.62 -4.14 8.72
CA VAL A 44 -0.36 -3.07 8.59
C VAL A 44 -1.59 -3.38 9.46
N PRO A 45 -1.90 -2.58 10.50
CA PRO A 45 -3.10 -2.76 11.29
C PRO A 45 -4.36 -2.42 10.48
N GLN A 46 -5.45 -3.14 10.74
CA GLN A 46 -6.73 -2.85 10.07
C GLN A 46 -7.22 -1.42 10.32
N GLY A 47 -6.99 -0.89 11.54
CA GLY A 47 -7.35 0.47 11.91
C GLY A 47 -6.67 1.55 11.07
N SER A 48 -5.52 1.26 10.47
CA SER A 48 -4.82 2.18 9.55
C SER A 48 -5.18 1.89 8.09
N LEU A 49 -5.34 0.60 7.74
CA LEU A 49 -5.58 0.15 6.37
C LEU A 49 -6.91 0.64 5.79
N TYR A 50 -8.02 0.43 6.48
CA TYR A 50 -9.33 0.73 5.91
C TYR A 50 -9.60 2.23 5.73
N PRO A 51 -9.20 3.11 6.68
CA PRO A 51 -9.23 4.55 6.43
C PRO A 51 -8.37 4.97 5.24
N ALA A 52 -7.20 4.34 5.05
CA ALA A 52 -6.34 4.61 3.90
C ALA A 52 -6.99 4.18 2.57
N LEU A 53 -7.52 2.96 2.49
CA LEU A 53 -8.27 2.48 1.33
C LEU A 53 -9.43 3.42 0.95
N TYR A 54 -10.19 3.88 1.96
CA TYR A 54 -11.28 4.83 1.75
C TYR A 54 -10.79 6.18 1.21
N ARG A 55 -9.67 6.73 1.74
CA ARG A 55 -9.08 7.97 1.22
C ARG A 55 -8.62 7.81 -0.23
N LEU A 56 -7.93 6.72 -0.56
CA LEU A 56 -7.41 6.45 -1.91
C LEU A 56 -8.53 6.23 -2.93
N GLU A 57 -9.63 5.60 -2.52
CA GLU A 57 -10.87 5.49 -3.31
C GLU A 57 -11.47 6.89 -3.54
N LYS A 58 -11.59 7.71 -2.48
CA LYS A 58 -12.11 9.09 -2.57
C LYS A 58 -11.24 10.01 -3.44
N GLN A 59 -9.93 9.81 -3.45
CA GLN A 59 -8.98 10.52 -4.30
C GLN A 59 -9.02 10.05 -5.77
N GLY A 60 -9.77 8.99 -6.08
CA GLY A 60 -9.86 8.42 -7.43
C GLY A 60 -8.62 7.66 -7.87
N TRP A 61 -7.72 7.29 -6.95
CA TRP A 61 -6.54 6.47 -7.25
C TRP A 61 -6.86 4.98 -7.20
N LEU A 62 -7.89 4.60 -6.44
CA LEU A 62 -8.47 3.26 -6.42
C LEU A 62 -9.91 3.27 -6.91
N VAL A 63 -10.30 2.16 -7.52
CA VAL A 63 -11.70 1.78 -7.73
C VAL A 63 -12.01 0.54 -6.91
N ALA A 64 -13.18 0.50 -6.29
CA ALA A 64 -13.66 -0.65 -5.54
C ALA A 64 -14.79 -1.36 -6.31
N GLN A 65 -14.72 -2.69 -6.37
CA GLN A 65 -15.77 -3.56 -6.90
C GLN A 65 -16.12 -4.61 -5.86
N VAL A 66 -17.42 -4.85 -5.65
CA VAL A 66 -17.86 -5.92 -4.74
C VAL A 66 -17.81 -7.25 -5.46
N GLY A 67 -17.22 -8.25 -4.82
CA GLY A 67 -17.16 -9.60 -5.36
C GLY A 67 -17.07 -10.67 -4.25
N PRO A 68 -17.32 -11.94 -4.59
CA PRO A 68 -17.23 -13.03 -3.64
C PRO A 68 -15.77 -13.38 -3.33
N THR A 69 -15.49 -13.70 -2.07
CA THR A 69 -14.28 -14.42 -1.67
C THR A 69 -14.38 -15.90 -2.02
N GLU A 70 -13.29 -16.65 -1.85
CA GLU A 70 -13.28 -18.12 -1.92
C GLU A 70 -14.32 -18.78 -0.99
N THR A 71 -14.65 -18.11 0.12
CA THR A 71 -15.66 -18.53 1.09
C THR A 71 -17.07 -18.03 0.79
N GLY A 72 -17.29 -17.40 -0.36
CA GLY A 72 -18.59 -16.87 -0.79
C GLY A 72 -19.01 -15.55 -0.12
N ARG A 73 -18.16 -14.93 0.71
CA ARG A 73 -18.47 -13.65 1.36
C ARG A 73 -18.28 -12.51 0.38
N GLN A 74 -19.24 -11.59 0.32
CA GLN A 74 -19.12 -10.39 -0.49
C GLN A 74 -18.18 -9.38 0.17
N VAL A 75 -17.11 -9.01 -0.52
CA VAL A 75 -16.12 -8.02 -0.06
C VAL A 75 -15.76 -7.04 -1.16
N LYS A 76 -15.26 -5.87 -0.79
CA LYS A 76 -14.67 -4.92 -1.75
C LYS A 76 -13.29 -5.42 -2.19
N PHE A 77 -13.09 -5.48 -3.50
CA PHE A 77 -11.81 -5.63 -4.18
C PHE A 77 -11.38 -4.28 -4.76
N TYR A 78 -10.13 -3.90 -4.56
CA TYR A 78 -9.57 -2.63 -4.99
C TYR A 78 -8.61 -2.82 -6.15
N SER A 79 -8.68 -1.95 -7.15
CA SER A 79 -7.78 -1.91 -8.30
C SER A 79 -7.28 -0.48 -8.55
N LEU A 80 -6.09 -0.34 -9.14
CA LEU A 80 -5.60 0.98 -9.58
C LEU A 80 -6.43 1.53 -10.73
N THR A 81 -6.78 2.82 -10.61
CA THR A 81 -7.21 3.60 -11.77
C THR A 81 -6.00 4.04 -12.61
N SER A 82 -6.23 4.61 -13.79
CA SER A 82 -5.16 5.21 -14.59
C SER A 82 -4.46 6.35 -13.83
N ALA A 83 -5.22 7.18 -13.11
CA ALA A 83 -4.68 8.25 -12.27
C ALA A 83 -3.85 7.69 -11.10
N GLY A 84 -4.34 6.62 -10.44
CA GLY A 84 -3.61 5.94 -9.38
C GLY A 84 -2.29 5.34 -9.86
N ARG A 85 -2.25 4.77 -11.08
CA ARG A 85 -1.01 4.29 -11.70
C ARG A 85 -0.01 5.41 -11.96
N ALA A 86 -0.46 6.54 -12.48
CA ALA A 86 0.41 7.69 -12.72
C ALA A 86 0.97 8.26 -11.41
N HIS A 87 0.11 8.40 -10.39
CA HIS A 87 0.51 8.85 -9.06
C HIS A 87 1.52 7.89 -8.42
N LEU A 88 1.25 6.58 -8.46
CA LEU A 88 2.16 5.55 -7.93
C LEU A 88 3.56 5.65 -8.55
N ARG A 89 3.68 5.85 -9.87
CA ARG A 89 4.98 6.01 -10.54
C ARG A 89 5.75 7.23 -10.02
N SER A 90 5.06 8.38 -9.92
CA SER A 90 5.67 9.61 -9.40
C SER A 90 6.17 9.44 -7.97
N GLU A 91 5.40 8.77 -7.12
CA GLU A 91 5.79 8.51 -5.72
C GLU A 91 6.97 7.55 -5.62
N ILE A 92 7.05 6.52 -6.47
CA ILE A 92 8.22 5.61 -6.54
C ILE A 92 9.47 6.41 -6.89
N ASP A 93 9.42 7.22 -7.94
CA ASP A 93 10.57 7.99 -8.40
C ASP A 93 11.06 8.97 -7.31
N ALA A 94 10.13 9.62 -6.62
CA ALA A 94 10.44 10.52 -5.51
C ALA A 94 11.06 9.77 -4.33
N TRP A 95 10.49 8.62 -3.96
CA TRP A 95 10.98 7.79 -2.86
C TRP A 95 12.38 7.23 -3.13
N GLU A 96 12.64 6.70 -4.33
CA GLU A 96 13.94 6.14 -4.69
C GLU A 96 15.04 7.21 -4.64
N ARG A 97 14.75 8.43 -5.12
CA ARG A 97 15.68 9.57 -5.02
C ARG A 97 15.99 9.93 -3.58
N LEU A 98 14.95 10.10 -2.74
CA LEU A 98 15.11 10.52 -1.35
C LEU A 98 15.81 9.44 -0.51
N SER A 99 15.33 8.19 -0.60
CA SER A 99 15.91 7.06 0.14
C SER A 99 17.34 6.78 -0.31
N GLY A 100 17.65 6.92 -1.60
CA GLY A 100 19.01 6.85 -2.13
C GLY A 100 19.92 7.91 -1.51
N ALA A 101 19.49 9.18 -1.50
CA ALA A 101 20.27 10.27 -0.90
C ALA A 101 20.51 10.07 0.61
N ILE A 102 19.48 9.64 1.35
CA ILE A 102 19.60 9.32 2.79
C ILE A 102 20.59 8.17 3.00
N ASN A 103 20.47 7.09 2.22
CA ASN A 103 21.37 5.94 2.33
C ASN A 103 22.83 6.30 2.02
N LEU A 104 23.07 7.22 1.08
CA LEU A 104 24.40 7.74 0.81
C LEU A 104 24.93 8.55 2.00
N ALA A 105 24.12 9.47 2.55
CA ALA A 105 24.51 10.29 3.68
C ALA A 105 24.87 9.45 4.93
N ILE A 106 24.04 8.45 5.26
CA ILE A 106 24.27 7.55 6.42
C ILE A 106 25.53 6.69 6.26
N ARG A 107 25.97 6.40 5.03
CA ARG A 107 27.19 5.60 4.78
C ARG A 107 28.46 6.44 4.70
N ALA A 108 28.32 7.72 4.36
CA ALA A 108 29.44 8.64 4.18
C ALA A 108 29.84 9.37 5.47
N ILE A 109 28.93 9.41 6.46
CA ILE A 109 29.13 9.94 7.81
C ILE A 109 29.31 8.77 8.76
#